data_AF-A0A1H4CC92-F1
#
_entry.id   AF-A0A1H4CC92-F1
#
_cell.length_a   1.000
_cell.length_b   1.000
_cell.length_c   1.000
_cell.angle_alpha   90.00
_cell.angle_beta   90.00
_cell.angle_gamma   90.00
#
_symmetry.space_group_name_H-M   'P 1'
#
loop_
_entity.id
_entity.type
_entity.pdbx_description
1 polymer ?
#
loop_
_entity_poly.entity_id
_entity_poly.type
_entity_poly.pdbx_seq_one_letter_code
_entity_poly.pdbx_strand_id
1 'polypeptide(L)'
;MLRSLKGLIKTTLQKLNRQRSAQKIKQQAEHISQQQLVEDLQQLGLQQGDTVFLHSSLRSLGYVEGGPAAVIAALQQAVCSNGNILLPAYYLPGGTIEATCQLDDYQFDPRIHGTHMGRLPETFLKSTGVKRSLHPTHSVAAWGKDADYLTNGHHQAPSVFGEGSPWQRFLEMPQAKVLGLGISMGPVTFYHLLEDELGEDFPLPVWEKEYRLPCIDDNNTVWQVPVRSYNKELARQRIDHPSRDDLRQYFMQEFQQAGYLKSGKVGAGDSWFIPASDFLRHLKQLASEGITIYSAAEQLEYD
;
A
#
# COMPACT_ATOMS: atom_id res chain seq x y z
N MET A 1 32.54 -14.36 0.70
CA MET A 1 32.42 -14.93 2.06
C MET A 1 32.01 -13.87 3.10
N LEU A 2 32.77 -12.78 3.29
CA LEU A 2 32.47 -11.71 4.27
C LEU A 2 31.13 -10.96 4.09
N ARG A 3 30.68 -10.70 2.84
CA ARG A 3 29.37 -10.07 2.57
C ARG A 3 28.19 -10.96 2.96
N SER A 4 28.30 -12.27 2.71
CA SER A 4 27.29 -13.27 3.10
C SER A 4 27.19 -13.41 4.62
N LEU A 5 28.32 -13.43 5.34
CA LEU A 5 28.36 -13.46 6.79
C LEU A 5 27.74 -12.19 7.42
N LYS A 6 28.04 -11.00 6.88
CA LYS A 6 27.42 -9.73 7.30
C LYS A 6 25.90 -9.72 7.06
N GLY A 7 25.45 -10.29 5.93
CA GLY A 7 24.03 -10.46 5.62
C GLY A 7 23.31 -11.36 6.63
N LEU A 8 23.91 -12.51 6.97
CA LEU A 8 23.37 -13.47 7.93
C LEU A 8 23.30 -12.93 9.36
N ILE A 9 24.32 -12.16 9.79
CA ILE A 9 24.32 -11.49 11.10
C ILE A 9 23.22 -10.43 11.14
N LYS A 10 23.08 -9.61 10.08
CA LYS A 10 22.04 -8.58 9.98
C LYS A 10 20.64 -9.18 10.06
N THR A 11 20.35 -10.25 9.32
CA THR A 11 19.03 -10.92 9.36
C THR A 11 18.75 -11.56 10.71
N THR A 12 19.74 -12.17 11.35
CA THR A 12 19.61 -12.75 12.69
C THR A 12 19.30 -11.67 13.73
N LEU A 13 20.03 -10.54 13.71
CA LEU A 13 19.78 -9.39 14.59
C LEU A 13 18.39 -8.79 14.36
N GLN A 14 17.96 -8.64 13.10
CA GLN A 14 16.61 -8.16 12.78
C GLN A 14 15.53 -9.10 13.32
N LYS A 15 15.72 -10.42 13.22
CA LYS A 15 14.80 -11.43 13.76
C LYS A 15 14.70 -11.32 15.28
N LEU A 16 15.83 -11.22 15.97
CA LEU A 16 15.88 -11.05 17.44
C LEU A 16 15.21 -9.75 17.89
N ASN A 17 15.48 -8.63 17.21
CA ASN A 17 14.86 -7.34 17.52
C ASN A 17 13.34 -7.38 17.31
N ARG A 18 12.86 -8.04 16.24
CA ARG A 18 11.41 -8.25 16.01
C ARG A 18 10.78 -9.09 17.12
N GLN A 19 11.45 -10.17 17.56
CA GLN A 19 10.96 -11.02 18.65
C GLN A 19 10.89 -10.25 19.97
N ARG A 20 11.94 -9.50 20.32
CA ARG A 20 11.97 -8.66 21.53
C ARG A 20 10.89 -7.57 21.50
N SER A 21 10.73 -6.89 20.37
CA SER A 21 9.67 -5.88 20.20
C SER A 21 8.28 -6.50 20.36
N ALA A 22 8.02 -7.67 19.77
CA ALA A 22 6.74 -8.36 19.89
C ALA A 22 6.47 -8.79 21.34
N GLN A 23 7.49 -9.28 22.05
CA GLN A 23 7.37 -9.69 23.45
C GLN A 23 7.12 -8.48 24.37
N LYS A 24 7.80 -7.36 24.13
CA LYS A 24 7.56 -6.12 24.87
C LYS A 24 6.13 -5.60 24.67
N ILE A 25 5.65 -5.58 23.42
CA ILE A 25 4.26 -5.20 23.10
C ILE A 25 3.28 -6.14 23.80
N LYS A 26 3.50 -7.47 23.75
CA LYS A 26 2.66 -8.44 24.45
C LYS A 26 2.57 -8.23 25.96
N GLN A 27 3.64 -7.77 26.60
CA GLN A 27 3.69 -7.60 28.06
C GLN A 27 3.16 -6.26 28.55
N GLN A 28 3.16 -5.23 27.69
CA GLN A 28 2.95 -3.84 28.10
C GLN A 28 1.80 -3.15 27.36
N ALA A 29 1.37 -3.66 26.22
CA ALA A 29 0.30 -3.07 25.43
C ALA A 29 -1.05 -3.66 25.82
N GLU A 30 -2.08 -2.85 25.62
CA GLU A 30 -3.47 -3.30 25.67
C GLU A 30 -3.70 -4.44 24.66
N HIS A 31 -4.43 -5.46 25.10
CA HIS A 31 -4.81 -6.61 24.30
C HIS A 31 -6.01 -6.24 23.43
N ILE A 32 -5.83 -6.27 22.12
CA ILE A 32 -6.85 -5.93 21.15
C ILE A 32 -7.42 -7.21 20.56
N SER A 33 -8.70 -7.47 20.81
CA SER A 33 -9.42 -8.64 20.29
C SER A 33 -9.89 -8.40 18.83
N GLN A 34 -10.20 -9.48 18.11
CA GLN A 34 -10.82 -9.38 16.79
C GLN A 34 -12.14 -8.60 16.83
N GLN A 35 -12.96 -8.83 17.86
CA GLN A 35 -14.27 -8.16 17.98
C GLN A 35 -14.10 -6.65 18.18
N GLN A 36 -13.12 -6.23 18.99
CA GLN A 36 -12.79 -4.81 19.12
C GLN A 36 -12.39 -4.19 17.78
N LEU A 37 -11.56 -4.87 17.00
CA LEU A 37 -11.17 -4.39 15.67
C LEU A 37 -12.38 -4.22 14.74
N VAL A 38 -13.36 -5.13 14.79
CA VAL A 38 -14.60 -5.00 13.99
C VAL A 38 -15.38 -3.77 14.40
N GLU A 39 -15.57 -3.56 15.70
CA GLU A 39 -16.29 -2.40 16.25
C GLU A 39 -15.59 -1.10 15.90
N ASP A 40 -14.27 -1.05 16.05
CA ASP A 40 -13.46 0.12 15.71
C ASP A 40 -13.53 0.46 14.22
N LEU A 41 -13.44 -0.55 13.34
CA LEU A 41 -13.57 -0.37 11.89
C LEU A 41 -14.95 0.18 11.52
N GLN A 42 -16.00 -0.33 12.15
CA GLN A 42 -17.38 0.16 11.95
C GLN A 42 -17.55 1.60 12.46
N GLN A 43 -17.01 1.91 13.64
CA GLN A 43 -17.01 3.27 14.21
C GLN A 43 -16.22 4.26 13.36
N LEU A 44 -15.10 3.82 12.78
CA LEU A 44 -14.32 4.63 11.83
C LEU A 44 -15.16 4.98 10.60
N GLY A 45 -16.14 4.14 10.23
CA GLY A 45 -17.09 4.34 9.14
C GLY A 45 -16.95 3.33 7.99
N LEU A 46 -16.35 2.16 8.26
CA LEU A 46 -16.36 1.03 7.34
C LEU A 46 -17.74 0.36 7.36
N GLN A 47 -18.27 0.07 6.19
CA GLN A 47 -19.62 -0.44 5.96
C GLN A 47 -19.58 -1.76 5.19
N GLN A 48 -20.67 -2.51 5.31
CA GLN A 48 -20.87 -3.72 4.52
C GLN A 48 -20.94 -3.36 3.03
N GLY A 49 -20.24 -4.13 2.19
CA GLY A 49 -20.15 -3.88 0.75
C GLY A 49 -19.03 -2.91 0.33
N ASP A 50 -18.34 -2.27 1.29
CA ASP A 50 -17.22 -1.40 0.95
C ASP A 50 -16.12 -2.15 0.19
N THR A 51 -15.46 -1.43 -0.71
CA THR A 51 -14.21 -1.87 -1.34
C THR A 51 -13.06 -1.07 -0.77
N VAL A 52 -12.13 -1.71 -0.05
CA VAL A 52 -11.05 -1.00 0.64
C VAL A 52 -9.68 -1.32 0.07
N PHE A 53 -8.87 -0.29 -0.15
CA PHE A 53 -7.43 -0.44 -0.42
C PHE A 53 -6.63 -0.10 0.84
N LEU A 54 -6.05 -1.13 1.46
CA LEU A 54 -5.47 -1.06 2.80
C LEU A 54 -3.96 -0.89 2.78
N HIS A 55 -3.48 0.08 3.55
CA HIS A 55 -2.10 0.16 4.03
C HIS A 55 -2.11 0.12 5.57
N SER A 56 -1.15 -0.57 6.19
CA SER A 56 -1.19 -0.79 7.64
C SER A 56 0.16 -0.89 8.33
N SER A 57 0.16 -0.57 9.62
CA SER A 57 1.23 -0.89 10.56
C SER A 57 0.65 -1.74 11.70
N LEU A 58 0.81 -3.06 11.60
CA LEU A 58 0.34 -3.99 12.64
C LEU A 58 0.89 -3.64 14.03
N ARG A 59 2.12 -3.11 14.10
CA ARG A 59 2.74 -2.69 15.36
C ARG A 59 1.98 -1.53 16.01
N SER A 60 1.46 -0.60 15.20
CA SER A 60 0.78 0.60 15.70
C SER A 60 -0.59 0.28 16.29
N LEU A 61 -1.20 -0.86 15.93
CA LEU A 61 -2.50 -1.28 16.45
C LEU A 61 -2.46 -1.80 17.90
N GLY A 62 -1.27 -1.99 18.48
CA GLY A 62 -1.10 -2.60 19.82
C GLY A 62 -0.85 -4.10 19.76
N TYR A 63 -1.20 -4.83 20.83
CA TYR A 63 -1.10 -6.29 20.83
C TYR A 63 -2.40 -6.91 20.31
N VAL A 64 -2.46 -7.21 19.01
CA VAL A 64 -3.61 -7.90 18.42
C VAL A 64 -3.56 -9.39 18.74
N GLU A 65 -4.58 -9.88 19.43
CA GLU A 65 -4.76 -11.31 19.71
C GLU A 65 -5.05 -12.05 18.39
N GLY A 66 -4.30 -13.12 18.09
CA GLY A 66 -4.34 -13.77 16.77
C GLY A 66 -3.54 -13.03 15.67
N GLY A 67 -2.96 -11.86 15.99
CA GLY A 67 -2.04 -11.14 15.11
C GLY A 67 -2.67 -10.71 13.78
N PRO A 68 -1.94 -10.77 12.65
CA PRO A 68 -2.44 -10.29 11.36
C PRO A 68 -3.68 -11.05 10.87
N ALA A 69 -3.84 -12.33 11.24
CA ALA A 69 -5.01 -13.12 10.84
C ALA A 69 -6.30 -12.56 11.46
N ALA A 70 -6.25 -12.10 12.72
CA ALA A 70 -7.39 -11.47 13.37
C ALA A 70 -7.75 -10.12 12.73
N VAL A 71 -6.76 -9.33 12.30
CA VAL A 71 -7.01 -8.08 11.55
C VAL A 71 -7.70 -8.38 10.21
N ILE A 72 -7.24 -9.39 9.48
CA ILE A 72 -7.86 -9.82 8.21
C ILE A 72 -9.30 -10.28 8.44
N ALA A 73 -9.53 -11.12 9.46
CA ALA A 73 -10.86 -11.60 9.81
C ALA A 73 -11.80 -10.44 10.21
N ALA A 74 -11.30 -9.46 10.97
CA ALA A 74 -12.07 -8.27 11.33
C ALA A 74 -12.46 -7.43 10.11
N LEU A 75 -11.53 -7.22 9.17
CA LEU A 75 -11.83 -6.52 7.91
C LEU A 75 -12.87 -7.27 7.08
N GLN A 76 -12.70 -8.59 6.92
CA GLN A 76 -13.65 -9.44 6.18
C GLN A 76 -15.05 -9.40 6.82
N GLN A 77 -15.12 -9.41 8.15
CA GLN A 77 -16.38 -9.30 8.89
C GLN A 77 -17.01 -7.90 8.74
N ALA A 78 -16.21 -6.83 8.72
CA ALA A 78 -16.72 -5.47 8.58
C ALA A 78 -17.28 -5.20 7.19
N VAL A 79 -16.60 -5.63 6.11
CA VAL A 79 -17.07 -5.43 4.73
C VAL A 79 -18.06 -6.52 4.26
N CYS A 80 -18.11 -7.66 4.95
CA CYS A 80 -18.96 -8.82 4.63
C CYS A 80 -18.67 -9.43 3.23
N SER A 81 -19.45 -10.45 2.85
CA SER A 81 -19.27 -11.20 1.60
C SER A 81 -19.52 -10.38 0.33
N ASN A 82 -20.16 -9.22 0.43
CA ASN A 82 -20.42 -8.32 -0.69
C ASN A 82 -19.33 -7.25 -0.88
N GLY A 83 -18.41 -7.12 0.06
CA GLY A 83 -17.32 -6.15 -0.01
C GLY A 83 -16.03 -6.74 -0.57
N ASN A 84 -15.01 -5.89 -0.64
CA ASN A 84 -13.70 -6.22 -1.19
C ASN A 84 -12.58 -5.62 -0.34
N ILE A 85 -11.45 -6.33 -0.24
CA ILE A 85 -10.25 -5.90 0.46
C ILE A 85 -9.07 -6.06 -0.49
N LEU A 86 -8.33 -4.97 -0.73
CA LEU A 86 -7.13 -4.93 -1.55
C LEU A 86 -5.93 -4.50 -0.71
N LEU A 87 -4.80 -5.18 -0.86
CA LEU A 87 -3.53 -4.83 -0.23
C LEU A 87 -2.42 -4.77 -1.29
N PRO A 88 -1.44 -3.85 -1.14
CA PRO A 88 -0.24 -3.91 -1.95
C PRO A 88 0.54 -5.18 -1.57
N ALA A 89 0.93 -5.97 -2.56
CA ALA A 89 1.66 -7.23 -2.41
C ALA A 89 3.02 -7.17 -3.11
N TYR A 90 3.72 -6.04 -2.99
CA TYR A 90 4.93 -5.76 -3.79
C TYR A 90 6.05 -6.74 -3.48
N TYR A 91 6.74 -7.20 -4.51
CA TYR A 91 7.93 -8.04 -4.41
C TYR A 91 9.11 -7.32 -5.07
N LEU A 92 10.05 -6.89 -4.22
CA LEU A 92 11.17 -6.02 -4.59
C LEU A 92 12.47 -6.62 -4.04
N PRO A 93 13.00 -7.73 -4.59
CA PRO A 93 14.20 -8.40 -4.08
C PRO A 93 15.45 -7.51 -4.07
N GLY A 94 15.51 -6.49 -4.93
CA GLY A 94 16.57 -5.47 -4.91
C GLY A 94 16.39 -4.38 -3.84
N GLY A 95 15.28 -4.38 -3.11
CA GLY A 95 14.93 -3.39 -2.09
C GLY A 95 14.33 -2.09 -2.64
N THR A 96 14.58 -1.76 -3.90
CA THR A 96 13.93 -0.68 -4.65
C THR A 96 13.45 -1.19 -6.01
N ILE A 97 12.61 -0.41 -6.71
CA ILE A 97 12.17 -0.73 -8.08
C ILE A 97 13.37 -0.83 -9.00
N GLU A 98 14.21 0.20 -9.06
CA GLU A 98 15.37 0.23 -9.97
C GLU A 98 16.36 -0.91 -9.68
N ALA A 99 16.70 -1.14 -8.40
CA ALA A 99 17.61 -2.22 -8.04
C ALA A 99 17.01 -3.60 -8.37
N THR A 100 15.69 -3.76 -8.28
CA THR A 100 15.00 -4.99 -8.73
C THR A 100 15.05 -5.13 -10.25
N CYS A 101 14.92 -4.02 -10.99
CA CYS A 101 15.00 -4.03 -12.46
C CYS A 101 16.40 -4.35 -13.01
N GLN A 102 17.44 -4.24 -12.17
CA GLN A 102 18.84 -4.49 -12.54
C GLN A 102 19.32 -5.90 -12.16
N LEU A 103 18.42 -6.77 -11.68
CA LEU A 103 18.75 -8.16 -11.37
C LEU A 103 18.66 -9.02 -12.64
N ASP A 104 19.76 -9.63 -13.05
CA ASP A 104 19.88 -10.36 -14.33
C ASP A 104 18.86 -11.51 -14.48
N ASP A 105 18.58 -12.26 -13.41
CA ASP A 105 17.70 -13.44 -13.42
C ASP A 105 16.33 -13.19 -12.77
N TYR A 106 15.88 -11.93 -12.68
CA TYR A 106 14.62 -11.64 -12.01
C TYR A 106 13.41 -11.93 -12.90
N GLN A 107 12.64 -12.94 -12.51
CA GLN A 107 11.32 -13.24 -13.06
C GLN A 107 10.30 -13.35 -11.94
N PHE A 108 9.25 -12.55 -12.01
CA PHE A 108 8.21 -12.57 -11.00
C PHE A 108 7.23 -13.73 -11.25
N ASP A 109 7.18 -14.64 -10.30
CA ASP A 109 6.18 -15.71 -10.21
C ASP A 109 5.29 -15.50 -8.96
N PRO A 110 3.98 -15.20 -9.11
CA PRO A 110 3.08 -14.94 -7.99
C PRO A 110 2.81 -16.17 -7.12
N ARG A 111 3.10 -17.39 -7.61
CA ARG A 111 2.85 -18.66 -6.92
C ARG A 111 3.88 -18.95 -5.84
N ILE A 112 5.10 -18.43 -5.98
CA ILE A 112 6.22 -18.71 -5.08
C ILE A 112 6.76 -17.46 -4.37
N HIS A 113 6.63 -16.28 -4.96
CA HIS A 113 7.15 -15.07 -4.35
C HIS A 113 6.17 -14.52 -3.32
N GLY A 114 6.67 -14.17 -2.13
CA GLY A 114 5.88 -13.48 -1.10
C GLY A 114 5.74 -11.99 -1.37
N THR A 115 5.77 -11.19 -0.31
CA THR A 115 5.76 -9.72 -0.39
C THR A 115 6.72 -9.06 0.61
N HIS A 116 7.22 -7.88 0.26
CA HIS A 116 8.01 -7.02 1.13
C HIS A 116 7.18 -5.96 1.87
N MET A 117 5.84 -5.99 1.74
CA MET A 117 4.92 -4.98 2.32
C MET A 117 4.55 -5.25 3.79
N GLY A 118 5.22 -6.20 4.45
CA GLY A 118 5.04 -6.47 5.87
C GLY A 118 4.16 -7.68 6.17
N ARG A 119 3.88 -7.90 7.46
CA ARG A 119 3.27 -9.16 7.94
C ARG A 119 1.80 -9.30 7.55
N LEU A 120 1.05 -8.19 7.48
CA LEU A 120 -0.37 -8.25 7.14
C LEU A 120 -0.56 -8.67 5.67
N PRO A 121 0.04 -8.01 4.66
CA PRO A 121 0.00 -8.51 3.27
C PRO A 121 0.52 -9.94 3.10
N GLU A 122 1.59 -10.32 3.80
CA GLU A 122 2.16 -11.68 3.74
C GLU A 122 1.20 -12.75 4.31
N THR A 123 0.42 -12.44 5.35
CA THR A 123 -0.64 -13.32 5.86
C THR A 123 -1.86 -13.30 4.94
N PHE A 124 -2.20 -12.15 4.37
CA PHE A 124 -3.31 -12.00 3.45
C PHE A 124 -3.12 -12.85 2.19
N LEU A 125 -1.93 -12.85 1.58
CA LEU A 125 -1.61 -13.71 0.42
C LEU A 125 -1.84 -15.21 0.66
N LYS A 126 -1.81 -15.67 1.92
CA LYS A 126 -2.01 -17.07 2.31
C LYS A 126 -3.45 -17.39 2.72
N SER A 127 -4.33 -16.38 2.70
CA SER A 127 -5.72 -16.52 3.11
C SER A 127 -6.56 -17.12 1.98
N THR A 128 -7.52 -17.97 2.35
CA THR A 128 -8.43 -18.60 1.39
C THR A 128 -9.22 -17.56 0.60
N GLY A 129 -9.32 -17.77 -0.70
CA GLY A 129 -10.09 -16.90 -1.60
C GLY A 129 -9.37 -15.62 -2.03
N VAL A 130 -8.13 -15.39 -1.59
CA VAL A 130 -7.32 -14.27 -2.08
C VAL A 130 -6.81 -14.53 -3.49
N LYS A 131 -6.92 -13.51 -4.34
CA LYS A 131 -6.36 -13.44 -5.69
C LYS A 131 -5.21 -12.44 -5.71
N ARG A 132 -4.26 -12.62 -6.63
CA ARG A 132 -3.13 -11.71 -6.79
C ARG A 132 -2.95 -11.32 -8.24
N SER A 133 -2.82 -10.03 -8.50
CA SER A 133 -2.58 -9.52 -9.83
C SER A 133 -1.17 -9.84 -10.30
N LEU A 134 -0.98 -10.03 -11.61
CA LEU A 134 0.34 -10.29 -12.18
C LEU A 134 1.06 -8.97 -12.54
N HIS A 135 2.02 -8.54 -11.71
CA HIS A 135 2.89 -7.40 -12.02
C HIS A 135 4.22 -7.53 -11.26
N PRO A 136 5.39 -7.29 -11.89
CA PRO A 136 6.68 -7.73 -11.35
C PRO A 136 7.13 -6.94 -10.12
N THR A 137 6.65 -5.71 -9.93
CA THR A 137 7.02 -4.88 -8.78
C THR A 137 5.82 -4.52 -7.91
N HIS A 138 4.67 -4.19 -8.51
CA HIS A 138 3.50 -3.62 -7.86
C HIS A 138 2.26 -4.53 -7.81
N SER A 139 2.43 -5.85 -7.73
CA SER A 139 1.26 -6.74 -7.63
C SER A 139 0.34 -6.37 -6.45
N VAL A 140 -0.96 -6.48 -6.64
CA VAL A 140 -2.03 -6.24 -5.66
C VAL A 140 -2.69 -7.56 -5.32
N ALA A 141 -2.93 -7.80 -4.03
CA ALA A 141 -3.73 -8.92 -3.56
C ALA A 141 -5.15 -8.45 -3.25
N ALA A 142 -6.17 -9.23 -3.62
CA ALA A 142 -7.57 -8.91 -3.36
C ALA A 142 -8.32 -10.10 -2.76
N TRP A 143 -9.27 -9.82 -1.88
CA TRP A 143 -10.28 -10.76 -1.37
C TRP A 143 -11.66 -10.11 -1.52
N GLY A 144 -12.68 -10.93 -1.73
CA GLY A 144 -14.07 -10.47 -1.76
C GLY A 144 -14.76 -10.82 -3.06
N LYS A 145 -15.97 -10.27 -3.21
CA LYS A 145 -16.88 -10.56 -4.32
C LYS A 145 -16.24 -10.36 -5.70
N ASP A 146 -15.43 -9.32 -5.83
CA ASP A 146 -14.89 -8.85 -7.10
C ASP A 146 -13.37 -9.07 -7.21
N ALA A 147 -12.79 -9.93 -6.36
CA ALA A 147 -11.34 -10.15 -6.29
C ALA A 147 -10.71 -10.56 -7.64
N ASP A 148 -11.40 -11.41 -8.41
CA ASP A 148 -10.96 -11.80 -9.75
C ASP A 148 -10.95 -10.61 -10.71
N TYR A 149 -12.04 -9.83 -10.77
CA TYR A 149 -12.12 -8.63 -11.58
C TYR A 149 -11.05 -7.61 -11.18
N LEU A 150 -10.85 -7.35 -9.88
CA LEU A 150 -9.91 -6.35 -9.38
C LEU A 150 -8.44 -6.70 -9.68
N THR A 151 -8.10 -7.99 -9.81
CA THR A 151 -6.70 -8.43 -9.97
C THR A 151 -6.32 -8.86 -11.38
N ASN A 152 -7.29 -9.08 -12.27
CA ASN A 152 -7.04 -9.61 -13.60
C ASN A 152 -6.18 -8.67 -14.49
N GLY A 153 -5.49 -9.19 -15.50
CA GLY A 153 -4.92 -8.36 -16.59
C GLY A 153 -3.86 -7.31 -16.23
N HIS A 154 -3.38 -7.21 -14.99
CA HIS A 154 -2.42 -6.15 -14.59
C HIS A 154 -1.12 -6.15 -15.41
N HIS A 155 -0.67 -7.32 -15.89
CA HIS A 155 0.51 -7.45 -16.77
C HIS A 155 0.30 -6.88 -18.18
N GLN A 156 -0.95 -6.57 -18.54
CA GLN A 156 -1.34 -6.01 -19.84
C GLN A 156 -1.55 -4.49 -19.77
N ALA A 157 -1.63 -3.92 -18.56
CA ALA A 157 -1.75 -2.49 -18.37
C ALA A 157 -0.50 -1.78 -18.93
N PRO A 158 -0.64 -0.57 -19.51
CA PRO A 158 0.48 0.18 -20.09
C PRO A 158 1.47 0.67 -19.02
N SER A 159 1.06 0.68 -17.76
CA SER A 159 1.82 1.09 -16.58
C SER A 159 1.28 0.41 -15.33
N VAL A 160 1.90 0.67 -14.17
CA VAL A 160 1.45 0.14 -12.87
C VAL A 160 0.02 0.58 -12.53
N PHE A 161 -0.34 1.81 -12.85
CA PHE A 161 -1.60 2.44 -12.43
C PHE A 161 -2.55 2.72 -13.61
N GLY A 162 -2.15 2.39 -14.84
CA GLY A 162 -2.89 2.70 -16.05
C GLY A 162 -4.18 1.91 -16.26
N GLU A 163 -4.77 2.07 -17.44
CA GLU A 163 -6.02 1.40 -17.81
C GLU A 163 -5.92 -0.13 -17.67
N GLY A 164 -6.91 -0.73 -17.02
CA GLY A 164 -6.94 -2.17 -16.74
C GLY A 164 -6.10 -2.62 -15.54
N SER A 165 -5.40 -1.71 -14.85
CA SER A 165 -4.72 -2.01 -13.59
C SER A 165 -5.71 -2.23 -12.43
N PRO A 166 -5.28 -2.89 -11.34
CA PRO A 166 -6.08 -2.98 -10.11
C PRO A 166 -6.46 -1.63 -9.53
N TRP A 167 -5.65 -0.60 -9.77
CA TRP A 167 -5.88 0.76 -9.29
C TRP A 167 -7.02 1.44 -10.04
N GLN A 168 -7.00 1.34 -11.37
CA GLN A 168 -8.07 1.88 -12.20
C GLN A 168 -9.41 1.20 -11.86
N ARG A 169 -9.44 -0.13 -11.79
CA ARG A 169 -10.67 -0.85 -11.41
C ARG A 169 -11.14 -0.55 -10.00
N PHE A 170 -10.21 -0.38 -9.06
CA PHE A 170 -10.54 0.02 -7.70
C PHE A 170 -11.27 1.37 -7.65
N LEU A 171 -10.87 2.36 -8.46
CA LEU A 171 -11.54 3.67 -8.54
C LEU A 171 -12.97 3.57 -9.07
N GLU A 172 -13.24 2.59 -9.94
CA GLU A 172 -14.58 2.35 -10.51
C GLU A 172 -15.53 1.66 -9.53
N MET A 173 -14.99 1.08 -8.45
CA MET A 173 -15.81 0.38 -7.48
C MET A 173 -16.70 1.35 -6.70
N PRO A 174 -17.97 0.98 -6.47
CA PRO A 174 -18.82 1.74 -5.57
C PRO A 174 -18.21 1.73 -4.16
N GLN A 175 -18.26 2.89 -3.49
CA GLN A 175 -17.80 3.05 -2.10
C GLN A 175 -16.33 2.62 -1.91
N ALA A 176 -15.50 2.79 -2.94
CA ALA A 176 -14.06 2.59 -2.85
C ALA A 176 -13.44 3.54 -1.81
N LYS A 177 -12.68 2.99 -0.86
CA LYS A 177 -12.03 3.74 0.22
C LYS A 177 -10.56 3.38 0.31
N VAL A 178 -9.69 4.38 0.36
CA VAL A 178 -8.29 4.18 0.76
C VAL A 178 -8.24 4.20 2.28
N LEU A 179 -7.76 3.12 2.89
CA LEU A 179 -7.76 2.91 4.33
C LEU A 179 -6.32 2.83 4.85
N GLY A 180 -5.97 3.72 5.79
CA GLY A 180 -4.74 3.66 6.56
C GLY A 180 -5.00 3.15 7.98
N LEU A 181 -4.46 1.98 8.33
CA LEU A 181 -4.56 1.43 9.69
C LEU A 181 -3.26 1.60 10.47
N GLY A 182 -3.25 2.53 11.44
CA GLY A 182 -2.08 2.78 12.28
C GLY A 182 -0.91 3.43 11.52
N ILE A 183 -1.19 4.14 10.43
CA ILE A 183 -0.19 4.78 9.56
C ILE A 183 -0.52 6.25 9.33
N SER A 184 0.51 7.05 9.08
CA SER A 184 0.37 8.38 8.49
C SER A 184 0.01 8.30 7.01
N MET A 185 -0.16 9.46 6.37
CA MET A 185 -0.52 9.54 4.94
C MET A 185 0.62 9.20 3.97
N GLY A 186 1.87 9.15 4.41
CA GLY A 186 3.03 8.96 3.52
C GLY A 186 3.13 7.58 2.83
N PRO A 187 2.96 6.44 3.53
CA PRO A 187 3.16 5.11 2.95
C PRO A 187 2.11 4.66 1.92
N VAL A 188 1.15 5.52 1.58
CA VAL A 188 0.01 5.18 0.74
C VAL A 188 0.43 5.29 -0.71
N THR A 189 0.26 4.21 -1.47
CA THR A 189 0.68 4.14 -2.88
C THR A 189 -0.25 4.86 -3.84
N PHE A 190 -1.41 5.32 -3.35
CA PHE A 190 -2.46 5.94 -4.15
C PHE A 190 -2.07 7.27 -4.81
N TYR A 191 -1.09 8.02 -4.27
CA TYR A 191 -0.63 9.26 -4.91
C TYR A 191 0.01 9.03 -6.27
N HIS A 192 0.66 7.88 -6.46
CA HIS A 192 1.35 7.54 -7.70
C HIS A 192 0.37 7.30 -8.86
N LEU A 193 -0.92 7.08 -8.57
CA LEU A 193 -1.97 7.07 -9.59
C LEU A 193 -2.05 8.42 -10.31
N LEU A 194 -1.95 9.55 -9.58
CA LEU A 194 -1.98 10.87 -10.20
C LEU A 194 -0.73 11.13 -11.05
N GLU A 195 0.43 10.73 -10.55
CA GLU A 195 1.70 10.82 -11.30
C GLU A 195 1.63 10.03 -12.61
N ASP A 196 1.05 8.84 -12.57
CA ASP A 196 0.90 7.97 -13.73
C ASP A 196 -0.18 8.50 -14.70
N GLU A 197 -1.30 9.02 -14.18
CA GLU A 197 -2.39 9.59 -14.96
C GLU A 197 -1.96 10.86 -15.73
N LEU A 198 -1.23 11.76 -15.07
CA LEU A 198 -0.75 12.99 -15.71
C LEU A 198 0.47 12.72 -16.62
N GLY A 199 1.28 11.71 -16.32
CA GLY A 199 2.45 11.37 -17.14
C GLY A 199 3.38 12.56 -17.33
N GLU A 200 3.61 12.96 -18.58
CA GLU A 200 4.47 14.10 -18.92
C GLU A 200 3.85 15.46 -18.54
N ASP A 201 2.53 15.52 -18.30
CA ASP A 201 1.85 16.73 -17.81
C ASP A 201 1.97 16.88 -16.29
N PHE A 202 2.56 15.90 -15.58
CA PHE A 202 2.86 16.05 -14.17
C PHE A 202 3.94 17.15 -14.00
N PRO A 203 3.83 18.07 -13.02
CA PRO A 203 4.69 19.26 -12.94
C PRO A 203 6.17 18.97 -12.63
N LEU A 204 6.55 17.71 -12.42
CA LEU A 204 7.90 17.27 -12.10
C LEU A 204 8.28 16.04 -12.94
N PRO A 205 9.56 15.91 -13.36
CA PRO A 205 10.04 14.75 -14.11
C PRO A 205 10.24 13.55 -13.18
N VAL A 206 9.13 12.94 -12.76
CA VAL A 206 9.10 11.90 -11.72
C VAL A 206 9.78 10.61 -12.17
N TRP A 207 9.80 10.30 -13.47
CA TRP A 207 10.33 9.06 -14.04
C TRP A 207 11.77 9.21 -14.53
N GLU A 208 12.60 8.21 -14.22
CA GLU A 208 14.00 8.16 -14.63
C GLU A 208 14.20 7.28 -15.87
N LYS A 209 13.63 6.06 -15.82
CA LYS A 209 13.89 5.03 -16.82
C LYS A 209 12.77 4.00 -16.88
N GLU A 210 12.48 3.53 -18.08
CA GLU A 210 11.60 2.39 -18.33
C GLU A 210 12.40 1.09 -18.46
N TYR A 211 11.84 0.03 -17.89
CA TYR A 211 12.30 -1.35 -17.95
C TYR A 211 11.16 -2.25 -18.41
N ARG A 212 11.50 -3.44 -18.90
CA ARG A 212 10.55 -4.54 -19.08
C ARG A 212 11.02 -5.73 -18.26
N LEU A 213 10.20 -6.17 -17.32
CA LEU A 213 10.53 -7.29 -16.45
C LEU A 213 9.61 -8.48 -16.73
N PRO A 214 10.16 -9.71 -16.73
CA PRO A 214 9.37 -10.90 -16.99
C PRO A 214 8.49 -11.26 -15.78
N CYS A 215 7.24 -11.60 -16.08
CA CYS A 215 6.28 -12.21 -15.16
C CYS A 215 5.79 -13.53 -15.73
N ILE A 216 5.60 -14.55 -14.89
CA ILE A 216 5.00 -15.82 -15.31
C ILE A 216 3.59 -15.98 -14.74
N ASP A 217 2.65 -16.31 -15.61
CA ASP A 217 1.28 -16.61 -15.20
C ASP A 217 1.08 -18.08 -14.80
N ASP A 218 -0.13 -18.42 -14.37
CA ASP A 218 -0.47 -19.77 -13.93
C ASP A 218 -0.37 -20.82 -15.05
N ASN A 219 -0.44 -20.39 -16.32
CA ASN A 219 -0.28 -21.24 -17.50
C ASN A 219 1.19 -21.37 -17.95
N ASN A 220 2.13 -20.81 -17.18
CA ASN A 220 3.55 -20.72 -17.50
C ASN A 220 3.89 -19.83 -18.71
N THR A 221 3.00 -18.92 -19.11
CA THR A 221 3.30 -17.90 -20.11
C THR A 221 4.13 -16.79 -19.48
N VAL A 222 5.21 -16.38 -20.16
CA VAL A 222 6.07 -15.28 -19.72
C VAL A 222 5.66 -13.99 -20.42
N TRP A 223 5.34 -12.97 -19.63
CA TRP A 223 4.92 -11.65 -20.05
C TRP A 223 6.00 -10.61 -19.75
N GLN A 224 6.27 -9.71 -20.69
CA GLN A 224 7.20 -8.59 -20.51
C GLN A 224 6.44 -7.34 -20.09
N VAL A 225 6.46 -7.04 -18.80
CA VAL A 225 5.62 -6.00 -18.19
C VAL A 225 6.43 -4.70 -18.03
N PRO A 226 5.91 -3.54 -18.47
CA PRO A 226 6.59 -2.26 -18.34
C PRO A 226 6.70 -1.84 -16.86
N VAL A 227 7.87 -1.34 -16.46
CA VAL A 227 8.13 -0.81 -15.12
C VAL A 227 8.95 0.46 -15.25
N ARG A 228 8.49 1.55 -14.63
CA ARG A 228 9.24 2.81 -14.57
C ARG A 228 9.89 2.96 -13.19
N SER A 229 11.17 3.33 -13.16
CA SER A 229 11.84 3.73 -11.92
C SER A 229 11.64 5.23 -11.67
N TYR A 230 11.52 5.59 -10.40
CA TYR A 230 11.44 6.98 -9.95
C TYR A 230 12.79 7.70 -10.05
N ASN A 231 12.77 8.99 -10.38
CA ASN A 231 13.91 9.89 -10.22
C ASN A 231 14.36 9.87 -8.75
N LYS A 232 15.63 9.52 -8.52
CA LYS A 232 16.18 9.30 -7.17
C LYS A 232 16.22 10.57 -6.32
N GLU A 233 16.41 11.72 -6.94
CA GLU A 233 16.53 13.00 -6.22
C GLU A 233 15.15 13.48 -5.78
N LEU A 234 14.16 13.41 -6.66
CA LEU A 234 12.77 13.71 -6.33
C LEU A 234 12.21 12.74 -5.29
N ALA A 235 12.53 11.43 -5.39
CA ALA A 235 12.08 10.44 -4.41
C ALA A 235 12.55 10.74 -2.96
N ARG A 236 13.63 11.50 -2.76
CA ARG A 236 14.07 11.95 -1.42
C ARG A 236 13.21 13.09 -0.86
N GLN A 237 12.50 13.80 -1.73
CA GLN A 237 11.62 14.91 -1.37
C GLN A 237 10.17 14.44 -1.25
N ARG A 238 9.86 13.20 -1.60
CA ARG A 238 8.49 12.70 -1.66
C ARG A 238 7.91 12.41 -0.27
N ILE A 239 6.58 12.48 -0.14
CA ILE A 239 5.83 12.29 1.11
C ILE A 239 6.15 10.97 1.87
N ASP A 240 6.54 9.93 1.16
CA ASP A 240 6.92 8.62 1.72
C ASP A 240 8.33 8.62 2.32
N HIS A 241 9.15 9.64 2.05
CA HIS A 241 10.46 9.79 2.65
C HIS A 241 10.35 10.12 4.16
N PRO A 242 11.10 9.45 5.06
CA PRO A 242 10.95 9.63 6.51
C PRO A 242 11.10 11.08 7.00
N SER A 243 11.92 11.90 6.33
CA SER A 243 12.10 13.31 6.71
C SER A 243 10.92 14.22 6.37
N ARG A 244 9.98 13.78 5.54
CA ARG A 244 8.85 14.59 5.06
C ARG A 244 7.63 14.54 5.96
N ASP A 245 7.83 14.77 7.25
CA ASP A 245 6.71 14.79 8.20
C ASP A 245 5.79 15.99 8.00
N ASP A 246 6.37 17.10 7.56
CA ASP A 246 5.69 18.30 7.09
C ASP A 246 4.62 17.98 6.04
N LEU A 247 4.96 17.26 4.96
CA LEU A 247 3.99 16.87 3.94
C LEU A 247 2.90 15.96 4.49
N ARG A 248 3.28 14.99 5.32
CA ARG A 248 2.30 14.05 5.90
C ARG A 248 1.31 14.76 6.81
N GLN A 249 1.76 15.74 7.58
CA GLN A 249 0.91 16.56 8.43
C GLN A 249 0.04 17.50 7.59
N TYR A 250 0.63 18.16 6.60
CA TYR A 250 -0.09 19.04 5.67
C TYR A 250 -1.24 18.29 4.98
N PHE A 251 -0.95 17.17 4.30
CA PHE A 251 -1.98 16.40 3.60
C PHE A 251 -3.04 15.84 4.56
N MET A 252 -2.66 15.41 5.76
CA MET A 252 -3.62 14.97 6.78
C MET A 252 -4.59 16.09 7.15
N GLN A 253 -4.06 17.29 7.40
CA GLN A 253 -4.86 18.46 7.75
C GLN A 253 -5.72 18.93 6.58
N GLU A 254 -5.15 19.01 5.38
CA GLU A 254 -5.83 19.44 4.15
C GLU A 254 -7.04 18.56 3.87
N PHE A 255 -6.84 17.24 3.81
CA PHE A 255 -7.94 16.30 3.56
C PHE A 255 -8.99 16.28 4.69
N GLN A 256 -8.60 16.60 5.92
CA GLN A 256 -9.52 16.74 7.04
C GLN A 256 -10.34 18.03 6.95
N GLN A 257 -9.72 19.16 6.60
CA GLN A 257 -10.38 20.46 6.44
C GLN A 257 -11.33 20.45 5.23
N ALA A 258 -10.92 19.82 4.12
CA ALA A 258 -11.76 19.59 2.95
C ALA A 258 -12.93 18.63 3.22
N GLY A 259 -12.96 17.97 4.39
CA GLY A 259 -14.07 17.12 4.84
C GLY A 259 -14.08 15.71 4.24
N TYR A 260 -13.05 15.33 3.47
CA TYR A 260 -12.95 14.03 2.80
C TYR A 260 -12.37 12.94 3.70
N LEU A 261 -11.48 13.30 4.63
CA LEU A 261 -10.85 12.34 5.54
C LEU A 261 -11.71 12.10 6.78
N LYS A 262 -11.94 10.82 7.07
CA LYS A 262 -12.46 10.36 8.37
C LYS A 262 -11.32 9.72 9.14
N SER A 263 -11.13 10.14 10.39
CA SER A 263 -10.10 9.63 11.29
C SER A 263 -10.72 9.04 12.56
N GLY A 264 -10.04 8.06 13.14
CA GLY A 264 -10.44 7.42 14.38
C GLY A 264 -9.36 6.47 14.89
N LYS A 265 -9.68 5.69 15.92
CA LYS A 265 -8.80 4.64 16.43
C LYS A 265 -9.24 3.28 15.90
N VAL A 266 -8.27 2.44 15.58
CA VAL A 266 -8.46 0.99 15.39
C VAL A 266 -7.40 0.28 16.21
N GLY A 267 -7.83 -0.47 17.23
CA GLY A 267 -6.96 -0.81 18.35
C GLY A 267 -6.32 0.46 18.95
N ALA A 268 -5.02 0.41 19.21
CA ALA A 268 -4.29 1.58 19.69
C ALA A 268 -3.91 2.61 18.60
N GLY A 269 -4.07 2.25 17.32
CA GLY A 269 -3.49 2.99 16.19
C GLY A 269 -4.41 4.07 15.63
N ASP A 270 -3.85 5.26 15.38
CA ASP A 270 -4.52 6.28 14.57
C ASP A 270 -4.73 5.77 13.16
N SER A 271 -5.98 5.79 12.74
CA SER A 271 -6.45 5.22 11.49
C SER A 271 -7.36 6.20 10.78
N TRP A 272 -7.45 6.08 9.47
CA TRP A 272 -8.20 7.00 8.65
C TRP A 272 -8.64 6.34 7.35
N PHE A 273 -9.72 6.85 6.75
CA PHE A 273 -10.04 6.57 5.37
C PHE A 273 -10.41 7.83 4.59
N ILE A 274 -10.23 7.77 3.28
CA ILE A 274 -10.71 8.75 2.32
C ILE A 274 -11.43 7.99 1.20
N PRO A 275 -12.63 8.40 0.75
CA PRO A 275 -13.23 7.88 -0.47
C PRO A 275 -12.28 8.05 -1.65
N ALA A 276 -12.04 7.00 -2.43
CA ALA A 276 -10.97 6.97 -3.44
C ALA A 276 -11.16 8.04 -4.53
N SER A 277 -12.40 8.26 -4.97
CA SER A 277 -12.73 9.28 -5.98
C SER A 277 -12.49 10.70 -5.46
N ASP A 278 -12.83 10.97 -4.20
CA ASP A 278 -12.58 12.26 -3.55
C ASP A 278 -11.08 12.48 -3.32
N PHE A 279 -10.36 11.43 -2.94
CA PHE A 279 -8.91 11.45 -2.80
C PHE A 279 -8.26 11.89 -4.12
N LEU A 280 -8.54 11.18 -5.23
CA LEU A 280 -7.95 11.51 -6.52
C LEU A 280 -8.36 12.90 -7.02
N ARG A 281 -9.64 13.27 -6.89
CA ARG A 281 -10.15 14.58 -7.33
C ARG A 281 -9.43 15.72 -6.61
N HIS A 282 -9.27 15.60 -5.30
CA HIS A 282 -8.64 16.65 -4.51
C HIS A 282 -7.12 16.70 -4.75
N LEU A 283 -6.45 15.56 -4.96
CA LEU A 283 -5.06 15.56 -5.40
C LEU A 283 -4.86 16.29 -6.73
N LYS A 284 -5.79 16.14 -7.69
CA LYS A 284 -5.76 16.88 -8.97
C LYS A 284 -5.91 18.39 -8.76
N GLN A 285 -6.81 18.79 -7.86
CA GLN A 285 -6.98 20.19 -7.50
C GLN A 285 -5.68 20.77 -6.91
N LEU A 286 -5.13 20.13 -5.88
CA LEU A 286 -3.88 20.55 -5.25
C LEU A 286 -2.73 20.64 -6.28
N ALA A 287 -2.62 19.65 -7.18
CA ALA A 287 -1.61 19.67 -8.22
C ALA A 287 -1.78 20.87 -9.19
N SER A 288 -3.02 21.27 -9.50
CA SER A 288 -3.29 22.47 -10.30
C SER A 288 -2.94 23.78 -9.59
N GLU A 289 -2.86 23.75 -8.26
CA GLU A 289 -2.42 24.85 -7.39
C GLU A 289 -0.90 24.79 -7.12
N GLY A 290 -0.18 23.83 -7.73
CA GLY A 290 1.27 23.65 -7.54
C GLY A 290 1.65 22.86 -6.29
N ILE A 291 0.68 22.26 -5.61
CA ILE A 291 0.87 21.46 -4.39
C ILE A 291 0.84 19.97 -4.77
N THR A 292 1.95 19.28 -4.50
CA THR A 292 2.10 17.84 -4.78
C THR A 292 2.75 17.13 -3.61
N ILE A 293 2.84 15.81 -3.69
CA ILE A 293 3.57 15.00 -2.70
C ILE A 293 5.09 15.22 -2.69
N TYR A 294 5.59 16.16 -3.49
CA TYR A 294 7.00 16.58 -3.56
C TYR A 294 7.21 18.02 -3.09
N SER A 295 6.13 18.80 -2.85
CA SER A 295 6.21 20.23 -2.54
C SER A 295 7.17 20.51 -1.39
N ALA A 296 7.92 21.61 -1.47
CA ALA A 296 8.81 22.08 -0.42
C ALA A 296 8.01 22.65 0.76
N ALA A 297 8.62 22.75 1.95
CA ALA A 297 7.92 23.17 3.17
C ALA A 297 7.33 24.58 3.04
N GLU A 298 8.02 25.46 2.30
CA GLU A 298 7.61 26.85 2.04
C GLU A 298 6.35 26.95 1.17
N GLN A 299 6.00 25.87 0.45
CA GLN A 299 4.79 25.79 -0.37
C GLN A 299 3.58 25.26 0.42
N LEU A 300 3.76 24.85 1.68
CA LEU A 300 2.73 24.21 2.51
C LEU A 300 2.09 25.17 3.52
N GLU A 301 2.52 26.43 3.54
CA GLU A 301 1.93 27.45 4.42
C GLU A 301 0.56 27.86 3.86
N TYR A 302 -0.49 27.71 4.66
CA TYR A 302 -1.82 28.26 4.37
C TYR A 302 -1.74 29.78 4.54
N ASP A 303 -2.11 30.54 3.51
CA ASP A 303 -2.42 31.98 3.64
C ASP A 303 -3.61 32.23 4.58
#